data_AF-A0A3C0RZA6-F1
#
_entry.id   AF-A0A3C0RZA6-F1
#
_cell.length_a   1.000
_cell.length_b   1.000
_cell.length_c   1.000
_cell.angle_alpha   90.00
_cell.angle_beta   90.00
_cell.angle_gamma   90.00
#
_symmetry.space_group_name_H-M   'P 1'
#
loop_
_entity.id
_entity.type
_entity.pdbx_description
1 polymer ?
#
loop_
_entity_poly.entity_id
_entity_poly.type
_entity_poly.pdbx_seq_one_letter_code
_entity_poly.pdbx_strand_id
1 'polypeptide(L)' 'MLLNSKHKTKQTYMKTLQFNVPTMRGQSLTIQEDILETFYPHFHRHQEAQLMWIKKGKGVLIVEDTLHPF' A
#
# COMPACT_ATOMS: atom_id res chain seq x y z
N MET A 1 41.79 -2.57 -20.99
CA MET A 1 41.95 -2.74 -19.53
C MET A 1 41.88 -1.34 -18.93
N LEU A 2 40.90 -0.88 -18.15
CA LEU A 2 39.70 -1.42 -17.51
C LEU A 2 38.63 -0.29 -17.52
N LEU A 3 37.39 -0.61 -17.88
CA LEU A 3 36.24 0.25 -17.58
C LEU A 3 36.00 0.23 -16.07
N ASN A 4 35.72 1.38 -15.46
CA ASN A 4 35.07 1.45 -14.15
C ASN A 4 34.27 2.77 -14.01
N SER A 5 33.15 2.86 -14.73
CA SER A 5 32.08 3.80 -14.37
C SER A 5 31.27 3.18 -13.24
N LYS A 6 31.52 3.64 -12.00
CA LYS A 6 30.64 3.31 -10.86
C LYS A 6 29.40 4.18 -10.93
N HIS A 7 28.41 3.78 -11.72
CA HIS A 7 27.06 4.30 -11.59
C HIS A 7 26.46 3.76 -10.28
N LYS A 8 26.57 4.55 -9.19
CA LYS A 8 25.78 4.32 -7.99
C LYS A 8 24.33 4.67 -8.31
N THR A 9 23.53 3.66 -8.66
CA THR A 9 22.07 3.78 -8.61
C THR A 9 21.69 4.07 -7.16
N LYS A 10 21.07 5.23 -6.92
CA LYS A 10 20.53 5.59 -5.61
C LYS A 10 19.34 4.65 -5.36
N GLN A 11 19.53 3.61 -4.54
CA GLN A 11 18.44 2.73 -4.13
C GLN A 11 17.36 3.57 -3.43
N THR A 12 16.27 3.89 -4.14
CA THR A 12 15.10 4.53 -3.55
C THR A 12 14.27 3.44 -2.89
N TYR A 13 14.45 3.24 -1.58
CA TYR A 13 13.55 2.40 -0.80
C TYR A 13 12.15 3.04 -0.81
N MET A 14 11.13 2.27 -1.21
CA MET A 14 9.74 2.70 -1.03
C MET A 14 9.48 2.81 0.47
N LYS A 15 9.26 4.04 0.96
CA LYS A 15 9.00 4.28 2.38
C LYS A 15 7.55 3.91 2.68
N THR A 16 7.36 3.00 3.62
CA THR A 16 6.04 2.70 4.18
C THR A 16 5.56 3.89 5.00
N LEU A 17 4.33 4.33 4.76
CA LEU A 17 3.69 5.39 5.54
C LEU A 17 3.00 4.76 6.75
N GLN A 18 3.20 5.33 7.95
CA GLN A 18 2.30 5.02 9.06
C GLN A 18 0.94 5.62 8.69
N PHE A 19 -0.08 4.77 8.61
CA PHE A 19 -1.45 5.22 8.36
C PHE A 19 -2.27 4.89 9.60
N ASN A 20 -2.85 5.93 10.21
CA ASN A 20 -3.82 5.73 11.26
C ASN A 20 -5.19 5.83 10.60
N VAL A 21 -5.95 4.73 10.62
CA VAL A 21 -7.36 4.76 10.21
C VAL A 21 -8.05 5.85 11.03
N PRO A 22 -8.92 6.69 10.43
CA PRO A 22 -9.67 7.67 11.21
C PRO A 22 -10.54 6.94 12.24
N THR A 23 -10.08 6.90 13.50
CA THR A 23 -10.83 6.31 14.61
C THR A 23 -11.64 7.41 15.29
N MET A 24 -12.97 7.26 15.32
CA MET A 24 -13.81 8.03 16.24
C MET A 24 -13.76 7.37 17.62
N ARG A 25 -13.57 8.17 18.69
CA ARG A 25 -13.61 7.64 20.07
C ARG A 25 -14.90 6.86 20.31
N GLY A 26 -14.76 5.63 20.79
CA GLY A 26 -15.87 4.73 21.10
C GLY A 26 -16.38 3.89 19.91
N GLN A 27 -15.73 3.96 18.74
CA GLN A 27 -16.09 3.14 17.58
C GLN A 27 -14.99 2.11 17.29
N SER A 28 -15.40 0.87 17.02
CA SER A 28 -14.51 -0.24 16.67
C SER A 28 -14.57 -0.63 15.19
N LEU A 29 -15.40 0.05 14.40
CA LEU A 29 -15.62 -0.23 12.99
C LEU A 29 -15.73 1.09 12.22
N THR A 30 -14.94 1.20 11.16
CA THR A 30 -15.04 2.27 10.16
C THR A 30 -15.39 1.62 8.82
N ILE A 31 -16.34 2.23 8.10
CA ILE A 31 -16.74 1.78 6.75
C ILE A 31 -16.39 2.89 5.76
N GLN A 32 -15.76 2.53 4.66
CA GLN A 32 -15.40 3.42 3.56
C GLN A 32 -15.81 2.81 2.23
N GLU A 33 -16.33 3.63 1.32
CA GLU A 33 -16.58 3.28 -0.07
C GLU A 33 -15.65 4.10 -0.97
N ASP A 34 -14.89 3.42 -1.82
CA ASP A 34 -13.95 4.04 -2.74
C ASP A 34 -14.41 3.84 -4.20
N ILE A 35 -14.70 4.94 -4.88
CA ILE A 35 -15.01 4.98 -6.32
C ILE A 35 -13.94 5.83 -6.98
N LEU A 36 -12.83 5.18 -7.35
CA LEU A 36 -11.63 5.83 -7.86
C LEU A 36 -11.17 5.17 -9.16
N GLU A 37 -10.52 5.95 -10.03
CA GLU A 37 -9.92 5.43 -11.27
C GLU A 37 -8.67 4.58 -10.99
N THR A 38 -7.91 4.92 -9.95
CA THR A 38 -6.76 4.15 -9.46
C THR A 38 -6.77 4.10 -7.94
N PHE A 39 -6.65 2.89 -7.39
CA PHE A 39 -6.68 2.65 -5.95
C PHE A 39 -5.28 2.81 -5.33
N TYR A 40 -5.18 3.73 -4.36
CA TYR A 40 -4.07 4.03 -3.44
C TYR A 40 -2.66 3.43 -3.77
N PRO A 41 -1.71 4.23 -4.30
CA PRO A 41 -0.40 3.74 -4.76
C PRO A 41 0.71 3.76 -3.69
N HIS A 42 0.37 3.68 -2.40
CA HIS A 42 1.34 3.77 -1.31
C HIS A 42 1.25 2.59 -0.33
N PHE A 43 2.42 2.07 0.07
CA PHE A 43 2.51 1.10 1.16
C PHE A 43 2.22 1.79 2.49
N HIS A 44 1.37 1.16 3.30
CA HIS A 44 1.08 1.65 4.63
C HIS A 44 1.02 0.51 5.66
N ARG A 45 1.16 0.88 6.94
CA ARG A 45 1.05 -0.02 8.10
C ARG A 45 0.04 0.55 9.08
N HIS A 46 -0.81 -0.31 9.63
CA HIS A 46 -1.78 -0.03 10.68
C HIS A 46 -1.90 -1.28 11.59
N GLN A 47 -2.39 -1.13 12.82
CA GLN A 47 -2.53 -2.26 13.77
C GLN A 47 -3.87 -2.98 13.60
N GLU A 48 -4.85 -2.30 13.03
CA GLU A 48 -6.22 -2.74 12.87
C GLU A 48 -6.33 -3.83 11.80
N ALA A 49 -7.37 -4.67 11.88
CA ALA A 49 -7.70 -5.55 10.78
C ALA A 49 -8.49 -4.78 9.70
N GLN A 50 -8.17 -5.02 8.43
CA GLN A 50 -8.87 -4.43 7.28
C GLN A 50 -9.52 -5.52 6.42
N LEU A 51 -10.79 -5.31 6.08
CA LEU A 51 -11.53 -6.12 5.12
C LEU A 51 -11.88 -5.26 3.91
N MET A 52 -11.60 -5.75 2.70
CA MET A 52 -11.95 -5.06 1.46
C MET A 52 -12.81 -5.96 0.58
N TRP A 53 -13.83 -5.38 -0.03
CA TRP A 53 -14.64 -6.04 -1.05
C TRP A 53 -14.57 -5.27 -2.37
N ILE A 54 -13.85 -5.83 -3.34
CA ILE A 54 -13.72 -5.24 -4.67
C ILE A 54 -14.95 -5.63 -5.51
N LYS A 55 -15.89 -4.69 -5.64
CA LYS A 55 -17.12 -4.90 -6.42
C LYS A 55 -16.89 -4.82 -7.94
N LYS A 56 -15.96 -3.97 -8.38
CA LYS A 56 -15.58 -3.79 -9.80
C LYS A 56 -14.17 -3.23 -9.89
N GLY A 57 -13.33 -3.81 -10.73
CA GLY A 57 -11.94 -3.38 -10.93
C GLY A 57 -11.04 -4.59 -11.11
N LYS A 58 -9.74 -4.33 -11.31
CA LYS A 58 -8.69 -5.34 -11.25
C LYS A 58 -7.43 -4.72 -10.67
N GLY A 59 -6.62 -5.51 -9.99
CA GLY A 59 -5.41 -4.99 -9.38
C GLY A 59 -4.56 -6.06 -8.72
N VAL A 60 -3.61 -5.60 -7.92
CA VAL A 60 -2.77 -6.47 -7.09
C VAL A 60 -2.72 -5.87 -5.70
N LEU A 61 -3.12 -6.64 -4.70
CA LEU A 61 -2.87 -6.33 -3.30
C LEU A 61 -1.49 -6.85 -2.95
N ILE A 62 -0.65 -5.97 -2.41
CA ILE A 62 0.70 -6.33 -1.96
C ILE A 62 0.69 -6.34 -0.43
N VAL A 63 0.99 -7.48 0.17
CA VAL A 63 1.13 -7.63 1.62
C VAL A 63 2.51 -8.21 1.89
N GLU A 64 3.34 -7.43 2.59
CA GLU A 64 4.74 -7.77 2.85
C GLU A 64 5.52 -8.08 1.55
N ASP A 65 5.85 -9.35 1.31
CA ASP A 65 6.55 -9.84 0.13
C ASP A 65 5.64 -10.63 -0.83
N THR A 66 4.33 -10.66 -0.58
CA THR A 66 3.36 -11.45 -1.32
C THR A 66 2.47 -10.57 -2.21
N LEU A 67 2.15 -11.09 -3.41
CA LEU A 67 1.32 -10.46 -4.43
C LEU A 67 0.00 -11.23 -4.59
N HIS A 68 -1.12 -10.53 -4.43
CA HIS A 68 -2.47 -11.10 -4.52
C HIS A 68 -3.28 -10.39 -5.62
N PRO A 69 -3.34 -10.95 -6.85
CA PRO A 69 -4.18 -10.39 -7.91
C PRO A 69 -5.67 -10.56 -7.57
N PHE A 70 -6.49 -9.59 -7.99
CA PHE A 70 -7.95 -9.60 -7.85
C PHE A 70 -8.63 -8.92 -9.04
#